data_AF-A0A7V4YQL0-F1
#
_entry.id   AF-A0A7V4YQL0-F1
#
_cell.length_a   1.000
_cell.length_b   1.000
_cell.length_c   1.000
_cell.angle_alpha   90.00
_cell.angle_beta   90.00
_cell.angle_gamma   90.00
#
_symmetry.space_group_name_H-M   'P 1'
#
loop_
_entity.id
_entity.type
_entity.pdbx_description
1 polymer ?
#
loop_
_entity_poly.entity_id
_entity_poly.type
_entity_poly.pdbx_seq_one_letter_code
_entity_poly.pdbx_strand_id
1 'polypeptide(L)'
;MFGLIFSMTKKRDETEEIMQEVFLKVIKHIKDFREDSLFSTWLFRITVNTALSYMKKKKRKRESLISELKRDEEERIDFEDKEEKLFRPQLNLSPNLIELLLYSKT
;
A
#
# COMPACT_ATOMS: atom_id res chain seq x y z
N MET A 1 -8.06 21.37 16.66
CA MET A 1 -8.22 20.51 15.47
C MET A 1 -6.89 19.91 15.02
N PHE A 2 -5.90 20.72 14.65
CA PHE A 2 -4.58 20.24 14.22
C PHE A 2 -3.94 19.26 15.22
N GLY A 3 -3.83 19.65 16.50
CA GLY A 3 -3.25 18.78 17.53
C GLY A 3 -4.00 17.45 17.73
N LEU A 4 -5.31 17.43 17.51
CA LEU A 4 -6.11 16.19 17.56
C LEU A 4 -5.77 15.28 16.38
N ILE A 5 -5.72 15.82 15.17
CA ILE A 5 -5.34 15.02 13.99
C ILE A 5 -3.89 14.54 14.12
N PHE A 6 -2.99 15.42 14.55
CA PHE A 6 -1.58 15.09 14.77
C PHE A 6 -1.42 14.00 15.83
N SER A 7 -2.24 13.98 16.88
CA SER A 7 -2.19 12.91 17.88
C SER A 7 -2.58 11.54 17.30
N MET A 8 -3.39 11.51 16.24
CA MET A 8 -3.82 10.30 15.52
C MET A 8 -2.83 9.86 14.44
N THR A 9 -2.28 10.78 13.64
CA THR A 9 -1.39 10.45 12.51
C THR A 9 0.09 10.40 12.89
N LYS A 10 0.49 11.16 13.93
CA LYS A 10 1.89 11.40 14.33
C LYS A 10 2.78 11.92 13.19
N LYS A 11 2.19 12.53 12.16
CA LYS A 11 2.89 13.01 10.96
C LYS A 11 2.32 14.34 10.52
N ARG A 12 3.21 15.32 10.32
CA ARG A 12 2.84 16.69 9.99
C ARG A 12 2.13 16.77 8.64
N ASP A 13 2.70 16.18 7.60
CA ASP A 13 2.17 16.25 6.24
C ASP A 13 0.76 15.63 6.15
N GLU A 14 0.56 14.48 6.79
CA GLU A 14 -0.76 13.82 6.85
C GLU A 14 -1.76 14.65 7.66
N THR A 15 -1.29 15.35 8.69
CA THR A 15 -2.13 16.26 9.46
C THR A 15 -2.59 17.43 8.60
N GLU A 16 -1.69 18.02 7.82
CA GLU A 16 -1.99 19.12 6.91
C GLU A 16 -2.98 18.70 5.82
N GLU A 17 -2.80 17.52 5.22
CA GLU A 17 -3.71 16.97 4.21
C GLU A 17 -5.13 16.76 4.79
N ILE A 18 -5.23 16.15 5.96
CA ILE A 18 -6.52 15.94 6.63
C ILE A 18 -7.16 17.29 7.01
N MET A 19 -6.37 18.25 7.52
CA MET A 19 -6.88 19.58 7.87
C MET A 19 -7.51 20.28 6.66
N GLN A 20 -6.87 20.21 5.50
CA GLN A 20 -7.43 20.76 4.25
C GLN A 20 -8.78 20.12 3.92
N GLU A 21 -8.88 18.78 3.98
CA GLU A 21 -10.14 18.08 3.74
C GLU A 21 -11.23 18.47 4.76
N VAL A 22 -10.87 18.66 6.02
CA VAL A 22 -11.79 19.13 7.06
C VAL A 22 -12.31 20.52 6.73
N PHE A 23 -11.45 21.48 6.39
CA PHE A 23 -11.89 22.83 6.03
C PHE A 23 -12.81 22.83 4.81
N LEU A 24 -12.49 22.05 3.78
CA LEU A 24 -13.36 21.90 2.60
C LEU A 24 -14.74 21.35 2.97
N LYS A 25 -14.80 20.32 3.83
CA LYS A 25 -16.07 19.76 4.32
C LYS A 25 -16.86 20.76 5.16
N VAL A 26 -16.18 21.51 6.02
CA VAL A 26 -16.81 22.54 6.85
C VAL A 26 -17.45 23.60 5.96
N ILE A 27 -16.70 24.17 5.01
CA ILE A 27 -17.23 25.18 4.08
C ILE A 27 -18.40 24.62 3.27
N LYS A 28 -18.29 23.37 2.81
CA LYS A 28 -19.34 22.71 2.03
C LYS A 28 -20.63 22.51 2.83
N HIS A 29 -20.53 22.16 4.10
CA HIS A 29 -21.66 21.76 4.94
C HIS A 29 -22.07 22.80 5.98
N ILE A 30 -21.47 23.98 5.98
CA ILE A 30 -21.75 25.03 6.98
C ILE A 30 -23.23 25.44 6.97
N LYS A 31 -23.88 25.41 5.80
CA LYS A 31 -25.31 25.74 5.65
C LYS A 31 -26.23 24.65 6.21
N ASP A 32 -25.72 23.43 6.36
CA ASP A 32 -26.46 22.28 6.90
C ASP A 32 -26.30 22.17 8.42
N PHE A 33 -25.48 23.02 9.03
CA PHE A 33 -25.28 23.03 10.48
C PHE A 33 -26.57 23.44 11.18
N ARG A 34 -27.19 22.49 11.89
CA ARG A 34 -28.34 22.73 12.75
C ARG A 34 -27.84 23.15 14.13
N GLU A 35 -28.38 24.23 14.66
CA GLU A 35 -28.02 24.82 15.97
C GLU A 35 -28.44 23.97 17.17
N ASP A 36 -28.92 22.74 16.94
CA ASP A 36 -29.22 21.72 17.95
C ASP A 36 -27.97 21.23 18.73
N SER A 37 -26.77 21.67 18.33
CA SER A 37 -25.50 21.34 18.98
C SER A 37 -24.52 22.51 18.87
N LEU A 38 -23.50 22.54 19.74
CA LEU A 38 -22.43 23.52 19.60
C LEU A 38 -21.67 23.31 18.28
N PHE A 39 -21.29 24.42 17.63
CA PHE A 39 -20.46 24.39 16.43
C PHE A 39 -19.16 23.60 16.63
N SER A 40 -18.55 23.72 17.81
CA SER A 40 -17.36 22.97 18.20
C SER A 40 -17.59 21.45 18.19
N THR A 41 -18.75 20.98 18.63
CA THR A 41 -19.13 19.57 18.61
C THR A 41 -19.31 19.07 17.18
N TRP A 42 -20.00 19.82 16.33
CA TRP A 42 -20.17 19.49 14.92
C TRP A 42 -18.82 19.47 14.18
N LEU A 43 -17.99 20.47 14.41
CA LEU A 43 -16.63 20.57 13.86
C LEU A 43 -15.75 19.41 14.30
N PHE A 44 -15.83 19.02 15.58
CA PHE A 44 -15.13 17.86 16.12
C PHE A 44 -15.54 16.58 15.39
N ARG A 45 -16.85 16.36 15.15
CA ARG A 45 -17.34 15.20 14.40
C ARG A 45 -16.80 15.16 12.98
N ILE A 46 -16.80 16.29 12.25
CA ILE A 46 -16.22 16.36 10.91
C ILE A 46 -14.72 16.01 10.95
N THR A 47 -14.00 16.57 11.92
CA THR A 47 -12.56 16.35 12.11
C THR A 47 -12.25 14.88 12.31
N VAL A 48 -12.87 14.25 13.31
CA VAL A 48 -12.61 12.85 13.67
C VAL A 48 -12.99 11.90 12.54
N ASN A 49 -14.17 12.10 11.93
CA ASN A 49 -14.62 11.25 10.83
C ASN A 49 -13.70 11.36 9.61
N THR A 50 -13.19 12.55 9.32
CA THR A 50 -12.26 12.77 8.21
C THR A 50 -10.91 12.11 8.49
N ALA A 51 -10.34 12.28 9.70
CA ALA A 51 -9.10 11.63 10.08
C ALA A 51 -9.20 10.10 10.06
N LEU A 52 -10.27 9.53 10.62
CA LEU A 52 -10.52 8.08 10.59
C LEU A 52 -10.66 7.54 9.16
N SER A 53 -11.39 8.26 8.31
CA SER A 53 -11.58 7.89 6.90
C SER A 53 -10.25 7.90 6.14
N TYR A 54 -9.44 8.93 6.35
CA TYR A 54 -8.10 9.04 5.78
C TYR A 54 -7.21 7.85 6.17
N MET A 55 -7.13 7.54 7.47
CA MET A 55 -6.32 6.41 7.96
C MET A 55 -6.82 5.07 7.43
N LYS A 56 -8.14 4.87 7.31
CA LYS A 56 -8.72 3.67 6.73
C LYS A 56 -8.37 3.52 5.25
N LYS A 57 -8.46 4.60 4.46
CA LYS A 57 -8.08 4.62 3.04
C LYS A 57 -6.59 4.29 2.86
N LYS A 58 -5.74 4.90 3.70
CA LYS A 58 -4.30 4.66 3.69
C LYS A 58 -3.93 3.22 4.05
N LYS A 59 -4.57 2.65 5.08
CA LYS A 59 -4.38 1.24 5.46
C LYS A 59 -4.72 0.30 4.29
N ARG A 60 -5.87 0.51 3.65
CA ARG A 60 -6.30 -0.27 2.46
C ARG A 60 -5.30 -0.14 1.30
N LYS A 61 -4.81 1.07 1.01
CA LYS A 61 -3.80 1.29 -0.04
C LYS A 61 -2.52 0.50 0.25
N ARG A 62 -2.04 0.51 1.49
CA ARG A 62 -0.87 -0.26 1.90
C ARG A 62 -1.09 -1.76 1.77
N GLU A 63 -2.26 -2.26 2.18
CA GLU A 63 -2.61 -3.68 2.06
C GLU A 63 -2.67 -4.14 0.59
N SER A 64 -3.22 -3.33 -0.32
CA SER A 64 -3.20 -3.60 -1.77
C SER A 64 -1.78 -3.75 -2.29
N LEU A 65 -0.91 -2.77 -2.00
CA LEU A 65 0.48 -2.80 -2.46
C LEU A 65 1.25 -4.01 -1.95
N ILE A 66 1.06 -4.39 -0.68
CA ILE A 66 1.67 -5.60 -0.12
C ILE A 66 1.15 -6.85 -0.84
N SER A 67 -0.15 -6.91 -1.15
CA SER A 67 -0.71 -8.05 -1.86
C SER A 67 -0.22 -8.18 -3.29
N GLU A 68 0.03 -7.06 -3.97
CA GLU A 68 0.62 -7.01 -5.32
C GLU A 68 2.07 -7.51 -5.28
N LEU A 69 2.90 -6.98 -4.37
CA LEU A 69 4.28 -7.43 -4.21
C LEU A 69 4.41 -8.93 -3.91
N LYS A 70 3.51 -9.48 -3.09
CA LYS A 70 3.49 -10.91 -2.80
C LYS A 70 3.17 -11.76 -4.04
N ARG A 71 2.25 -11.30 -4.89
CA ARG A 71 1.95 -11.99 -6.14
C ARG A 71 3.15 -11.97 -7.08
N ASP A 72 3.83 -10.84 -7.20
CA ASP A 72 5.02 -10.72 -8.04
C ASP A 72 6.15 -11.66 -7.54
N GLU A 73 6.31 -11.80 -6.21
CA GLU A 73 7.27 -12.76 -5.62
C GLU A 73 6.85 -14.22 -5.87
N GLU A 74 5.57 -14.57 -5.67
CA GLU A 74 5.04 -15.91 -5.93
C GLU A 74 5.20 -16.30 -7.41
N GLU A 75 4.95 -15.38 -8.34
CA GLU A 75 5.17 -15.59 -9.77
C GLU A 75 6.65 -15.86 -10.06
N ARG A 76 7.58 -15.05 -9.52
CA ARG A 76 9.03 -15.25 -9.71
C ARG A 76 9.51 -16.61 -9.20
N ILE A 77 9.05 -17.02 -8.02
CA ILE A 77 9.39 -18.34 -7.45
C ILE A 77 8.86 -19.46 -8.35
N ASP A 78 7.63 -19.36 -8.87
CA ASP A 78 7.07 -20.35 -9.80
C ASP A 78 7.84 -20.39 -11.14
N PHE A 79 8.38 -19.27 -11.62
CA PHE A 79 9.27 -19.23 -12.79
C PHE A 79 10.61 -19.93 -12.50
N GLU A 80 11.26 -19.65 -11.38
CA GLU A 80 12.54 -20.29 -10.99
C GLU A 80 12.37 -21.81 -10.78
N ASP A 81 11.30 -22.24 -10.12
CA ASP A 81 10.97 -23.66 -9.92
C ASP A 81 10.73 -24.38 -11.26
N LYS A 82 10.12 -23.70 -12.24
CA LYS A 82 9.91 -24.23 -13.59
C LYS A 82 11.21 -24.33 -14.36
N GLU A 83 12.07 -23.31 -14.30
CA GLU A 83 13.40 -23.36 -14.93
C GLU A 83 14.24 -24.50 -14.35
N GLU A 84 14.29 -24.63 -13.01
CA GLU A 84 15.06 -25.68 -12.36
C GLU A 84 14.57 -27.09 -12.77
N LYS A 85 13.25 -27.30 -12.82
CA LYS A 85 12.66 -28.57 -13.28
C LYS A 85 12.86 -28.83 -14.78
N LEU A 86 13.06 -27.79 -15.59
CA LEU A 86 13.31 -27.91 -17.04
C LEU A 86 14.79 -28.18 -17.37
N PHE A 87 15.71 -27.68 -16.54
CA PHE A 87 17.16 -27.88 -16.70
C PHE A 87 17.68 -29.19 -16.09
N ARG A 88 17.10 -29.67 -14.97
CA ARG A 88 17.52 -30.94 -14.32
C ARG A 88 17.41 -32.20 -15.20
N PRO A 89 16.44 -32.37 -16.13
CA PRO A 89 16.39 -33.53 -17.02
C PRO A 89 17.56 -33.59 -18.01
N GLN A 90 18.17 -32.45 -18.36
CA GLN A 90 19.24 -32.37 -19.36
C GLN A 90 20.63 -32.72 -18.79
N LEU A 91 20.77 -32.84 -17.45
CA LEU A 91 22.02 -33.23 -16.81
C LEU A 91 22.21 -34.76 -16.69
N ASN A 92 21.22 -35.55 -17.11
CA ASN A 92 21.35 -36.99 -17.31
C ASN A 92 21.82 -37.35 -18.74
N LEU A 93 22.20 -36.36 -19.55
CA LEU A 93 22.95 -36.67 -20.76
C LEU A 93 24.36 -37.10 -20.37
N SER A 94 24.79 -38.21 -20.96
CA SER A 94 25.98 -38.97 -20.61
C SER A 94 27.23 -38.09 -20.41
N PRO A 95 28.23 -38.55 -19.62
CA PRO A 95 29.44 -37.78 -19.26
C PRO A 95 30.17 -37.09 -20.43
N ASN A 96 29.94 -37.55 -21.67
CA ASN A 96 30.55 -37.06 -22.90
C ASN A 96 30.07 -35.65 -23.34
N LEU A 97 28.91 -35.17 -22.88
CA LEU A 97 28.34 -33.90 -23.35
C LEU A 97 28.87 -32.66 -22.61
N ILE A 98 29.31 -32.81 -21.36
CA ILE A 98 30.00 -31.74 -20.62
C ILE A 98 31.37 -31.46 -21.26
N GLU A 99 32.05 -32.51 -21.73
CA GLU A 99 33.33 -32.41 -22.42
C GLU A 99 33.20 -31.65 -23.75
N LEU A 100 32.13 -31.93 -24.53
CA LEU A 100 31.87 -31.24 -25.80
C LEU A 100 31.55 -29.74 -25.64
N LEU A 101 30.81 -29.36 -24.58
CA LEU A 101 30.51 -27.95 -24.30
C LEU A 101 31.74 -27.15 -23.87
N LEU A 102 32.65 -27.77 -23.12
CA LEU A 102 33.93 -27.16 -22.74
C LEU A 102 34.89 -27.03 -23.92
N TYR A 103 34.84 -27.96 -24.88
CA TYR A 103 35.68 -27.90 -26.10
C TYR A 103 35.16 -26.93 -27.18
N SER A 104 33.88 -26.56 -27.19
CA SER A 104 33.32 -25.63 -28.21
C SER A 104 33.61 -24.14 -27.96
N LYS A 105 34.26 -23.80 -26.84
CA LYS A 105 34.55 -22.41 -26.45
C LYS A 105 36.03 -22.00 -26.64
N THR A 106 36.75 -22.70 -27.52
CA THR A 106 38.10 -22.32 -27.98
C THR A 106 38.06 -22.05 -29.47
#